data_AF-A0A939HBT9-F1
#
_entry.id   AF-A0A939HBT9-F1
#
_cell.length_a   1.000
_cell.length_b   1.000
_cell.length_c   1.000
_cell.angle_alpha   90.00
_cell.angle_beta   90.00
_cell.angle_gamma   90.00
#
_symmetry.space_group_name_H-M   'P 1'
#
loop_
_entity.id
_entity.type
_entity.pdbx_description
1 polymer ?
#
loop_
_entity_poly.entity_id
_entity_poly.type
_entity_poly.pdbx_seq_one_letter_code
_entity_poly.pdbx_strand_id
1 'polypeptide(L)'
;MNEIPRSPRFNAERSAAIEALLASVVRDGTPENRHFQNTKSKRILLSGVAVALVATGAAAVMQLPVTDKSSVLCFARAELHGNQFPGTTVVLGEGARPGEPAPRNPIPIGDALAVCSDMWAQHVLDANTPNGSAGGPGRHDPTFSHPVPNPLTVCVLNDGRAAVIPGDEKVCGSLGLALKTDTAP
;
A
#
# COMPACT_ATOMS: atom_id res chain seq x y z
N MET A 1 -36.92 33.01 11.42
CA MET A 1 -37.22 31.91 10.48
C MET A 1 -36.00 31.79 9.57
N ASN A 2 -35.20 30.72 9.71
CA ASN A 2 -33.94 30.53 8.96
C ASN A 2 -34.17 29.53 7.82
N GLU A 3 -33.77 29.91 6.60
CA GLU A 3 -33.78 29.05 5.41
C GLU A 3 -32.57 28.09 5.41
N ILE A 4 -32.81 26.84 5.02
CA ILE A 4 -31.78 25.79 4.83
C ILE A 4 -31.30 25.84 3.37
N PRO A 5 -29.99 25.91 3.07
CA PRO A 5 -29.52 25.90 1.69
C PRO A 5 -29.68 24.49 1.09
N ARG A 6 -30.35 24.41 -0.07
CA ARG A 6 -30.57 23.18 -0.83
C ARG A 6 -29.28 22.78 -1.57
N SER A 7 -28.81 21.55 -1.37
CA SER A 7 -27.70 20.94 -2.09
C SER A 7 -27.94 20.91 -3.61
N PRO A 8 -26.89 21.04 -4.46
CA PRO A 8 -27.05 20.99 -5.91
C PRO A 8 -27.43 19.58 -6.38
N ARG A 9 -28.55 19.45 -7.09
CA ARG A 9 -29.03 18.18 -7.66
C ARG A 9 -28.27 17.87 -8.95
N PHE A 10 -27.68 16.68 -9.04
CA PHE A 10 -27.20 16.11 -10.30
C PHE A 10 -28.40 15.87 -11.22
N ASN A 11 -28.43 16.52 -12.39
CA ASN A 11 -29.44 16.26 -13.42
C ASN A 11 -28.92 15.24 -14.44
N ALA A 12 -29.83 14.50 -15.08
CA ALA A 12 -29.49 13.44 -16.04
C ALA A 12 -28.65 13.97 -17.22
N GLU A 13 -28.81 15.25 -17.57
CA GLU A 13 -28.09 15.91 -18.66
C GLU A 13 -26.60 16.10 -18.35
N ARG A 14 -26.24 16.45 -17.10
CA ARG A 14 -24.83 16.51 -16.67
C ARG A 14 -24.20 15.12 -16.59
N SER A 15 -24.94 14.11 -16.17
CA SER A 15 -24.43 12.73 -16.14
C SER A 15 -24.10 12.23 -17.54
N ALA A 16 -24.96 12.51 -18.54
CA ALA A 16 -24.71 12.13 -19.93
C ALA A 16 -23.49 12.85 -20.52
N ALA A 17 -23.27 14.13 -20.17
CA ALA A 17 -22.08 14.87 -20.61
C ALA A 17 -20.78 14.33 -19.99
N ILE A 18 -20.82 13.89 -18.73
CA ILE A 18 -19.67 13.28 -18.04
C ILE A 18 -19.37 11.90 -18.63
N GLU A 19 -20.39 11.07 -18.89
CA GLU A 19 -20.22 9.78 -19.58
C GLU A 19 -19.66 9.94 -21.00
N ALA A 20 -20.12 10.95 -21.75
CA ALA A 20 -19.60 11.23 -23.08
C ALA A 20 -18.10 11.61 -23.07
N LEU A 21 -17.68 12.39 -22.06
CA LEU A 21 -16.26 12.73 -21.86
C LEU A 21 -15.42 11.48 -21.52
N LEU A 22 -15.88 10.65 -20.59
CA LEU A 22 -15.19 9.39 -20.22
C LEU A 22 -15.11 8.41 -21.40
N ALA A 23 -16.18 8.27 -22.19
CA ALA A 23 -16.21 7.40 -23.36
C ALA A 23 -15.35 7.89 -24.53
N SER A 24 -15.01 9.19 -24.57
CA SER A 24 -14.08 9.75 -25.56
C SER A 24 -12.62 9.46 -25.18
N VAL A 25 -12.27 9.58 -23.90
CA VAL A 25 -10.90 9.33 -23.39
C VAL A 25 -10.51 7.85 -23.51
N VAL A 26 -11.49 6.94 -23.37
CA VAL A 26 -11.25 5.50 -23.49
C VAL A 26 -11.06 5.05 -24.95
N ARG A 27 -11.68 5.75 -25.92
CA ARG A 27 -11.61 5.37 -27.34
C ARG A 27 -10.40 5.95 -28.07
N ASP A 28 -9.98 7.17 -27.74
CA ASP A 28 -8.95 7.89 -28.50
C ASP A 28 -7.52 7.72 -27.96
N GLY A 29 -7.28 6.78 -27.04
CA GLY A 29 -5.99 6.41 -26.44
C GLY A 29 -4.78 7.21 -26.94
N THR A 30 -4.24 8.09 -26.09
CA THR A 30 -3.19 9.06 -26.45
C THR A 30 -2.00 8.41 -27.17
N PRO A 31 -1.36 9.10 -28.14
CA PRO A 31 -0.24 8.55 -28.90
C PRO A 31 0.94 8.07 -28.02
N GLU A 32 1.06 8.60 -26.79
CA GLU A 32 2.03 8.18 -25.77
C GLU A 32 1.79 6.76 -25.25
N ASN A 33 0.53 6.30 -25.15
CA ASN A 33 0.22 4.93 -24.70
C ASN A 33 0.62 3.86 -25.72
N ARG A 34 0.69 4.21 -27.02
CA ARG A 34 1.11 3.27 -28.07
C ARG A 34 2.62 2.99 -28.01
N HIS A 35 3.42 3.94 -27.50
CA HIS A 35 4.87 3.74 -27.34
C HIS A 35 5.18 2.80 -26.16
N PHE A 36 4.48 2.98 -25.03
CA PHE A 36 4.71 2.22 -23.80
C PHE A 36 4.38 0.72 -23.94
N GLN A 37 3.37 0.39 -24.75
CA GLN A 37 3.02 -1.01 -25.04
C GLN A 37 4.07 -1.71 -25.92
N ASN A 38 4.68 -1.00 -26.88
CA ASN A 38 5.70 -1.57 -27.76
C ASN A 38 7.09 -1.70 -27.12
N THR A 39 7.37 -0.98 -26.02
CA THR A 39 8.67 -1.06 -25.32
C THR A 39 8.74 -2.14 -24.25
N LYS A 40 7.63 -2.79 -23.86
CA LYS A 40 7.64 -3.89 -22.87
C LYS A 40 8.18 -5.23 -23.39
N SER A 41 8.34 -5.40 -24.71
CA SER A 41 8.83 -6.67 -25.28
C SER A 41 10.36 -6.82 -25.35
N LYS A 42 11.15 -5.85 -24.88
CA LYS A 42 12.61 -5.96 -24.87
C LYS A 42 13.22 -5.31 -23.63
N ARG A 43 13.38 -6.11 -22.57
CA ARG A 43 14.48 -6.00 -21.60
C ARG A 43 14.52 -7.27 -20.73
N ILE A 44 15.09 -8.32 -21.33
CA ILE A 44 15.78 -9.38 -20.59
C ILE A 44 17.11 -8.78 -20.15
N LEU A 45 17.30 -8.55 -18.86
CA LEU A 45 18.63 -8.52 -18.24
C LEU A 45 18.51 -9.12 -16.84
N LEU A 46 18.93 -10.39 -16.76
CA LEU A 46 19.15 -11.16 -15.55
C LEU A 46 20.17 -10.44 -14.65
N SER A 47 19.81 -10.19 -13.41
CA SER A 47 20.79 -10.14 -12.31
C SER A 47 20.37 -11.22 -11.32
N GLY A 48 21.23 -12.22 -11.16
CA GLY A 48 20.95 -13.44 -10.42
C GLY A 48 20.92 -13.15 -8.91
N VAL A 49 19.75 -13.33 -8.31
CA VAL A 49 19.63 -13.46 -6.86
C VAL A 49 19.74 -14.95 -6.54
N ALA A 50 20.80 -15.32 -5.83
CA ALA A 50 20.96 -16.66 -5.30
C ALA A 50 19.93 -16.86 -4.17
N VAL A 51 18.97 -17.75 -4.39
CA VAL A 51 18.03 -18.21 -3.35
C VAL A 51 18.78 -19.17 -2.43
N ALA A 52 19.14 -18.72 -1.22
CA ALA A 52 19.70 -19.59 -0.20
C ALA A 52 18.58 -20.38 0.49
N LEU A 53 18.28 -21.59 -0.01
CA LEU A 53 17.40 -22.54 0.67
C LEU A 53 18.21 -23.32 1.72
N VAL A 54 18.11 -22.93 3.00
CA VAL A 54 18.60 -23.77 4.10
C VAL A 54 17.53 -24.82 4.41
N ALA A 55 17.65 -25.99 3.78
CA ALA A 55 16.72 -27.11 3.97
C ALA A 55 17.15 -27.96 5.18
N THR A 56 16.80 -27.53 6.39
CA THR A 56 16.95 -28.33 7.62
C THR A 56 15.58 -28.74 8.16
N GLY A 57 14.91 -29.72 7.53
CA GLY A 57 13.84 -30.59 8.11
C GLY A 57 12.61 -29.96 8.79
N ALA A 58 12.58 -28.65 9.01
CA ALA A 58 11.50 -27.83 9.51
C ALA A 58 11.01 -26.97 8.34
N ALA A 59 9.72 -26.65 8.32
CA ALA A 59 9.08 -25.89 7.24
C ALA A 59 9.98 -24.73 6.77
N ALA A 60 10.43 -24.79 5.51
CA ALA A 60 11.32 -23.78 4.96
C ALA A 60 10.60 -22.43 4.97
N VAL A 61 11.08 -21.49 5.79
CA VAL A 61 10.61 -20.10 5.75
C VAL A 61 11.16 -19.48 4.48
N MET A 62 10.29 -19.16 3.53
CA MET A 62 10.71 -18.41 2.34
C MET A 62 11.10 -17.00 2.78
N GLN A 63 12.34 -16.61 2.48
CA GLN A 63 12.84 -15.27 2.75
C GLN A 63 13.06 -14.52 1.44
N LEU A 64 12.57 -13.29 1.33
CA LEU A 64 12.74 -12.44 0.16
C LEU A 64 13.12 -11.00 0.57
N PRO A 65 13.87 -10.26 -0.26
CA PRO A 65 14.08 -8.84 -0.06
C PRO A 65 12.85 -8.03 -0.49
N VAL A 66 12.65 -6.85 0.13
CA VAL A 66 11.69 -5.84 -0.36
C VAL A 66 12.30 -5.13 -1.57
N THR A 67 11.75 -5.39 -2.75
CA THR A 67 12.24 -4.84 -4.02
C THR A 67 11.46 -3.60 -4.47
N ASP A 68 10.19 -3.48 -4.08
CA ASP A 68 9.37 -2.30 -4.29
C ASP A 68 9.20 -1.53 -2.98
N LYS A 69 9.81 -0.34 -2.93
CA LYS A 69 9.78 0.57 -1.78
C LYS A 69 8.83 1.75 -1.98
N SER A 70 7.99 1.74 -3.02
CA SER A 70 7.06 2.83 -3.32
C SER A 70 5.90 2.93 -2.33
N SER A 71 5.54 1.82 -1.69
CA SER A 71 4.48 1.74 -0.70
C SER A 71 4.67 0.58 0.27
N VAL A 72 4.03 0.66 1.42
CA VAL A 72 3.98 -0.40 2.44
C VAL A 72 2.53 -0.65 2.86
N LEU A 73 2.18 -1.92 3.06
CA LEU A 73 0.89 -2.30 3.63
C LEU A 73 1.05 -2.46 5.14
N CYS A 74 0.38 -1.62 5.92
CA CYS A 74 0.37 -1.72 7.38
C CYS A 74 -0.92 -2.40 7.83
N PHE A 75 -0.80 -3.61 8.37
CA PHE A 75 -1.94 -4.43 8.77
C PHE A 75 -2.36 -4.11 10.20
N ALA A 76 -3.67 -4.04 10.42
CA ALA A 76 -4.26 -3.98 11.75
C ALA A 76 -4.47 -5.38 12.35
N ARG A 77 -4.61 -6.41 11.49
CA ARG A 77 -4.76 -7.82 11.88
C ARG A 77 -4.06 -8.72 10.88
N ALA A 78 -3.67 -9.91 11.31
CA ALA A 78 -3.04 -10.94 10.47
C ALA A 78 -4.05 -11.66 9.57
N GLU A 79 -4.66 -10.92 8.65
CA GLU A 79 -5.70 -11.43 7.75
C GLU A 79 -5.42 -10.93 6.32
N LEU A 80 -5.38 -11.85 5.36
CA LEU A 80 -5.19 -11.51 3.95
C LEU A 80 -6.16 -12.34 3.09
N HIS A 81 -7.04 -11.65 2.36
CA HIS A 81 -8.05 -12.26 1.49
C HIS A 81 -7.87 -11.74 0.07
N GLY A 82 -7.04 -12.44 -0.72
CA GLY A 82 -6.59 -11.93 -2.02
C GLY A 82 -5.81 -10.63 -1.84
N ASN A 83 -6.33 -9.52 -2.37
CA ASN A 83 -5.72 -8.18 -2.23
C ASN A 83 -6.34 -7.34 -1.11
N GLN A 84 -7.31 -7.89 -0.36
CA GLN A 84 -7.97 -7.19 0.73
C GLN A 84 -7.32 -7.58 2.06
N PHE A 85 -7.05 -6.58 2.87
CA PHE A 85 -6.51 -6.74 4.21
C PHE A 85 -7.05 -5.62 5.12
N PRO A 86 -7.17 -5.85 6.43
CA PRO A 86 -7.55 -4.82 7.37
C PRO A 86 -6.33 -3.95 7.69
N GLY A 87 -6.42 -2.66 7.41
CA GLY A 87 -5.34 -1.71 7.66
C GLY A 87 -5.29 -0.59 6.63
N THR A 88 -4.07 -0.10 6.36
CA THR A 88 -3.86 1.00 5.40
C THR A 88 -2.63 0.74 4.53
N THR A 89 -2.62 1.34 3.34
CA THR A 89 -1.42 1.41 2.49
C THR A 89 -0.80 2.78 2.63
N VAL A 90 0.47 2.82 3.00
CA VAL A 90 1.23 4.08 3.14
C VAL A 90 2.08 4.29 1.89
N VAL A 91 2.01 5.52 1.37
CA VAL A 91 2.85 6.03 0.29
C VAL A 91 3.47 7.31 0.81
N LEU A 92 4.79 7.46 0.69
CA LEU A 92 5.45 8.74 0.98
C LEU A 92 5.59 9.52 -0.32
N GLY A 93 5.20 10.79 -0.31
CA GLY A 93 5.39 11.71 -1.41
C GLY A 93 6.03 12.99 -0.89
N GLU A 94 6.72 13.72 -1.76
CA GLU A 94 7.13 15.08 -1.40
C GLU A 94 5.88 15.95 -1.37
N GLY A 95 5.81 16.85 -0.37
CA GLY A 95 4.72 17.82 -0.30
C GLY A 95 4.76 18.72 -1.53
N ALA A 96 3.65 18.80 -2.25
CA ALA A 96 3.49 19.82 -3.27
C ALA A 96 3.28 21.18 -2.59
N ARG A 97 4.03 22.21 -3.01
CA ARG A 97 3.68 23.57 -2.63
C ARG A 97 2.32 23.92 -3.23
N PRO A 98 1.51 24.80 -2.60
CA PRO A 98 0.29 25.28 -3.21
C PRO A 98 0.57 25.84 -4.62
N GLY A 99 -0.03 25.23 -5.64
CA GLY A 99 0.13 25.62 -7.04
C GLY A 99 1.20 24.87 -7.84
N GLU A 100 1.97 23.97 -7.22
CA GLU A 100 2.90 23.08 -7.93
C GLU A 100 2.26 21.71 -8.24
N PRO A 101 2.58 21.08 -9.39
CA PRO A 101 2.18 19.71 -9.66
C PRO A 101 2.75 18.80 -8.59
N ALA A 102 1.92 17.88 -8.08
CA ALA A 102 2.42 16.85 -7.17
C ALA A 102 3.57 16.07 -7.84
N PRO A 103 4.68 15.85 -7.13
CA PRO A 103 5.78 15.06 -7.65
C PRO A 103 5.27 13.69 -8.08
N ARG A 104 5.67 13.26 -9.27
CA ARG A 104 5.14 12.05 -9.92
C ARG A 104 5.63 10.74 -9.29
N ASN A 105 6.70 10.80 -8.50
CA ASN A 105 7.37 9.63 -7.96
C ASN A 105 7.28 9.62 -6.43
N PRO A 106 6.78 8.53 -5.82
CA PRO A 106 6.85 8.33 -4.37
C PRO A 106 8.30 8.34 -3.87
N ILE A 107 8.50 8.84 -2.65
CA ILE A 107 9.75 8.71 -1.92
C ILE A 107 9.89 7.25 -1.47
N PRO A 108 11.04 6.58 -1.72
CA PRO A 108 11.27 5.22 -1.27
C PRO A 108 11.17 5.09 0.26
N ILE A 109 10.36 4.14 0.73
CA ILE A 109 10.23 3.79 2.14
C ILE A 109 11.38 2.85 2.53
N GLY A 110 12.36 3.40 3.26
CA GLY A 110 13.54 2.65 3.71
C GLY A 110 13.27 1.68 4.86
N ASP A 111 12.37 2.06 5.77
CA ASP A 111 12.02 1.29 6.96
C ASP A 111 10.49 1.13 7.07
N ALA A 112 10.00 0.03 6.50
CA ALA A 112 8.58 -0.34 6.55
C ALA A 112 8.09 -0.55 7.99
N LEU A 113 8.94 -1.13 8.86
CA LEU A 113 8.56 -1.46 10.24
C LEU A 113 8.35 -0.18 11.05
N ALA A 114 9.26 0.78 10.93
CA ALA A 114 9.13 2.08 11.58
C ALA A 114 7.84 2.81 11.12
N VAL A 115 7.61 2.89 9.80
CA VAL A 115 6.43 3.55 9.25
C VAL A 115 5.12 2.95 9.76
N CYS A 116 5.01 1.61 9.80
CA CYS A 116 3.78 0.97 10.28
C CYS A 116 3.66 0.99 11.81
N SER A 117 4.77 1.01 12.54
CA SER A 117 4.77 1.25 13.99
C SER A 117 4.23 2.65 14.30
N ASP A 118 4.64 3.65 13.52
CA ASP A 118 4.13 5.02 13.64
C ASP A 118 2.64 5.09 13.33
N MET A 119 2.14 4.36 12.33
CA MET A 119 0.69 4.32 12.04
C MET A 119 -0.12 3.75 13.20
N TRP A 120 0.41 2.74 13.91
CA TRP A 120 -0.20 2.23 15.13
C TRP A 120 -0.15 3.25 16.27
N ALA A 121 1.01 3.83 16.52
CA ALA A 121 1.23 4.83 17.58
C ALA A 121 0.35 6.08 17.40
N GLN A 122 0.06 6.41 16.15
CA GLN A 122 -0.82 7.51 15.76
C GLN A 122 -2.31 7.15 15.76
N HIS A 123 -2.67 5.93 16.16
CA HIS A 123 -4.02 5.39 16.09
C HIS A 123 -4.63 5.48 14.68
N VAL A 124 -3.82 5.37 13.62
CA VAL A 124 -4.36 5.22 12.26
C VAL A 124 -4.92 3.81 12.08
N LEU A 125 -4.31 2.83 12.75
CA LEU A 125 -4.71 1.42 12.74
C LEU A 125 -5.51 1.06 13.99
N ASP A 126 -6.54 0.22 13.81
CA ASP A 126 -7.34 -0.32 14.91
C ASP A 126 -7.82 -1.75 14.58
N ALA A 127 -7.33 -2.72 15.34
CA ALA A 127 -7.70 -4.12 15.17
C ALA A 127 -9.18 -4.41 15.47
N ASN A 128 -9.91 -3.50 16.13
CA ASN A 128 -11.30 -3.70 16.50
C ASN A 128 -12.29 -3.16 15.47
N THR A 129 -11.81 -2.44 14.44
CA THR A 129 -12.68 -1.94 13.37
C THR A 129 -12.71 -2.91 12.18
N PRO A 130 -13.85 -3.02 11.47
CA PRO A 130 -13.98 -3.95 10.35
C PRO A 130 -12.89 -3.79 9.28
N ASN A 131 -12.53 -2.55 8.94
CA ASN A 131 -11.52 -2.25 7.92
C ASN A 131 -10.09 -2.11 8.48
N GLY A 132 -9.87 -2.26 9.79
CA GLY A 132 -8.55 -2.13 10.41
C GLY A 132 -8.05 -0.69 10.55
N SER A 133 -8.88 0.32 10.25
CA SER A 133 -8.52 1.72 10.42
C SER A 133 -9.33 2.34 11.56
N ALA A 134 -8.72 3.20 12.38
CA ALA A 134 -9.47 3.96 13.37
C ALA A 134 -10.30 5.04 12.62
N GLY A 135 -11.55 4.73 12.30
CA GLY A 135 -12.37 5.60 11.48
C GLY A 135 -12.65 6.97 12.12
N GLY A 136 -12.59 8.03 11.32
CA GLY A 136 -13.18 9.34 11.61
C GLY A 136 -12.19 10.48 11.89
N PRO A 137 -12.57 11.74 11.61
CA PRO A 137 -11.76 12.91 11.94
C PRO A 137 -11.55 13.02 13.46
N GLY A 138 -10.31 13.30 13.89
CA GLY A 138 -9.94 13.47 15.31
C GLY A 138 -9.61 12.18 16.06
N ARG A 139 -9.58 11.02 15.39
CA ARG A 139 -9.14 9.75 15.97
C ARG A 139 -7.64 9.50 15.87
N HIS A 140 -6.95 10.30 15.08
CA HIS A 140 -5.50 10.31 15.03
C HIS A 140 -4.94 10.85 16.35
N ASP A 141 -4.05 10.09 16.98
CA ASP A 141 -3.26 10.53 18.12
C ASP A 141 -1.98 11.25 17.66
N PRO A 142 -1.90 12.59 17.78
CA PRO A 142 -0.73 13.35 17.38
C PRO A 142 0.46 13.17 18.34
N THR A 143 0.26 12.53 19.49
CA THR A 143 1.29 12.31 20.52
C THR A 143 2.01 10.97 20.38
N PHE A 144 1.59 10.12 19.42
CA PHE A 144 2.20 8.81 19.17
C PHE A 144 2.16 7.89 20.40
N SER A 145 1.10 8.00 21.22
CA SER A 145 0.98 7.27 22.49
C SER A 145 0.13 6.00 22.39
N HIS A 146 -0.54 5.76 21.25
CA HIS A 146 -1.36 4.57 21.11
C HIS A 146 -0.50 3.28 21.14
N PRO A 147 -1.02 2.19 21.73
CA PRO A 147 -0.28 0.94 21.80
C PRO A 147 0.07 0.39 20.42
N VAL A 148 1.35 0.07 20.23
CA VAL A 148 1.84 -0.66 19.05
C VAL A 148 1.89 -2.15 19.38
N PRO A 149 1.31 -3.03 18.54
CA PRO A 149 1.44 -4.48 18.74
C PRO A 149 2.91 -4.89 18.77
N ASN A 150 3.25 -5.84 19.65
CA ASN A 150 4.56 -6.44 19.70
C ASN A 150 4.39 -7.96 19.81
N PRO A 151 4.92 -8.75 18.87
CA PRO A 151 5.73 -8.36 17.70
C PRO A 151 4.96 -7.77 16.50
N LEU A 152 5.65 -6.95 15.71
CA LEU A 152 5.33 -6.62 14.32
C LEU A 152 6.37 -7.27 13.41
N THR A 153 5.93 -7.97 12.37
CA THR A 153 6.79 -8.69 11.43
C THR A 153 6.70 -8.08 10.04
N VAL A 154 7.83 -7.95 9.34
CA VAL A 154 7.87 -7.51 7.94
C VAL A 154 7.85 -8.72 7.01
N CYS A 155 6.76 -8.88 6.29
CA CYS A 155 6.59 -9.84 5.22
C CYS A 155 6.76 -9.18 3.84
N VAL A 156 6.99 -9.99 2.80
CA VAL A 156 7.13 -9.56 1.41
C VAL A 156 6.00 -10.16 0.58
N LEU A 157 5.28 -9.27 -0.12
CA LEU A 157 4.22 -9.61 -1.06
C LEU A 157 4.80 -10.14 -2.37
N ASN A 158 3.97 -10.81 -3.17
CA ASN A 158 4.36 -11.34 -4.48
C ASN A 158 4.78 -10.25 -5.49
N ASP A 159 4.35 -9.00 -5.28
CA ASP A 159 4.73 -7.84 -6.08
C ASP A 159 6.03 -7.16 -5.59
N GLY A 160 6.66 -7.68 -4.53
CA GLY A 160 7.91 -7.18 -3.99
C GLY A 160 7.77 -6.07 -2.95
N ARG A 161 6.54 -5.67 -2.61
CA ARG A 161 6.28 -4.67 -1.56
C ARG A 161 6.37 -5.27 -0.16
N ALA A 162 6.58 -4.38 0.82
CA ALA A 162 6.54 -4.74 2.23
C ALA A 162 5.10 -4.79 2.76
N ALA A 163 4.81 -5.80 3.57
CA ALA A 163 3.62 -5.93 4.40
C ALA A 163 4.06 -6.05 5.87
N VAL A 164 3.67 -5.11 6.73
CA VAL A 164 3.96 -5.19 8.17
C VAL A 164 2.74 -5.70 8.90
N ILE A 165 2.91 -6.82 9.59
CA ILE A 165 1.81 -7.64 10.11
C ILE A 165 2.01 -7.87 11.61
N PRO A 166 0.98 -7.65 12.46
CA PRO A 166 1.03 -8.04 13.86
C PRO A 166 1.20 -9.55 14.01
N GLY A 167 2.15 -9.96 14.84
CA GLY A 167 2.52 -11.37 15.03
C GLY A 167 4.01 -11.63 14.82
N ASP A 168 4.44 -12.83 15.21
CA ASP A 168 5.82 -13.28 15.05
C ASP A 168 6.13 -13.68 13.59
N GLU A 169 7.37 -14.06 13.33
CA GLU A 169 7.86 -14.41 11.98
C GLU A 169 7.03 -15.49 11.27
N LYS A 170 6.33 -16.35 12.02
CA LYS A 170 5.49 -17.42 11.43
C LYS A 170 4.25 -16.84 10.75
N VAL A 171 3.87 -15.61 11.06
CA VAL A 171 2.70 -14.95 10.47
C VAL A 171 2.82 -14.84 8.95
N CYS A 172 4.02 -14.57 8.42
CA CYS A 172 4.24 -14.48 6.97
C CYS A 172 3.89 -15.80 6.30
N GLY A 173 4.42 -16.92 6.82
CA GLY A 173 4.13 -18.25 6.29
C GLY A 173 2.65 -18.62 6.37
N SER A 174 1.97 -18.24 7.45
CA SER A 174 0.54 -18.50 7.63
C SER A 174 -0.35 -17.76 6.62
N LEU A 175 0.14 -16.62 6.11
CA LEU A 175 -0.53 -15.79 5.11
C LEU A 175 -0.04 -16.07 3.68
N GLY A 176 0.83 -17.07 3.49
CA GLY A 176 1.41 -17.39 2.18
C GLY A 176 2.38 -16.33 1.66
N LEU A 177 2.98 -15.54 2.56
CA LEU A 177 3.95 -14.49 2.27
C LEU A 177 5.37 -14.95 2.63
N ALA A 178 6.36 -14.31 2.02
CA ALA A 178 7.75 -14.50 2.42
C ALA A 178 8.08 -13.62 3.63
N LEU A 179 9.00 -14.07 4.48
CA LEU A 179 9.62 -13.24 5.51
C LEU A 179 10.63 -12.30 4.85
N LYS A 180 10.75 -11.05 5.32
CA LYS A 180 11.80 -10.14 4.83
C LYS A 180 13.18 -10.69 5.18
N THR A 181 14.10 -10.69 4.22
CA THR A 181 15.53 -10.92 4.49
C THR A 181 16.18 -9.64 5.02
N ASP A 182 16.97 -9.72 6.10
CA ASP A 182 17.69 -8.57 6.68
C ASP A 182 18.93 -8.13 5.90
N THR A 183 19.30 -8.87 4.85
CA THR A 183 20.47 -8.53 4.04
C THR A 183 20.13 -7.37 3.11
N ALA A 184 20.62 -6.17 3.46
CA ALA A 184 20.67 -5.04 2.54
C ALA A 184 21.54 -5.41 1.32
N PRO A 185 21.12 -5.10 0.09
CA PRO A 185 22.05 -5.03 -1.04
C PRO A 185 23.00 -3.83 -0.90
#